data_AF-A0A7S1Z0J0-F1
#
_entry.id   AF-A0A7S1Z0J0-F1
#
_cell.length_a   1.000
_cell.length_b   1.000
_cell.length_c   1.000
_cell.angle_alpha   90.00
_cell.angle_beta   90.00
_cell.angle_gamma   90.00
#
_symmetry.space_group_name_H-M   'P 1'
#
loop_
_entity.id
_entity.type
_entity.pdbx_description
1 polymer ?
#
loop_
_entity_poly.entity_id
_entity_poly.type
_entity_poly.pdbx_seq_one_letter_code
_entity_poly.pdbx_strand_id
1 'polypeptide(L)'
;WENDYELSLHLHNYYAEAEHCNGNFDRVREVTTTVLAKAKIFYDQLRAYFVLIKTLGAENKVHEAVEMGMKMLAYCGKSFPFELSDKSAIKMTFIEIKTAF
;
A
#
# COMPACT_ATOMS: atom_id res chain seq x y z
N TRP A 1 -16.69 -3.18 12.08
CA TRP A 1 -15.38 -3.23 12.76
C TRP A 1 -15.48 -3.88 14.13
N GLU A 2 -16.47 -3.51 14.95
CA GLU A 2 -16.64 -4.06 16.31
C GLU A 2 -17.26 -5.46 16.32
N ASN A 3 -18.28 -5.69 15.49
CA ASN A 3 -19.02 -6.96 15.47
C ASN A 3 -18.35 -8.04 14.60
N ASP A 4 -17.78 -7.64 13.47
CA ASP A 4 -17.05 -8.52 12.57
C ASP A 4 -15.90 -7.73 11.94
N TYR A 5 -14.70 -8.01 12.41
CA TYR A 5 -13.50 -7.32 11.97
C TYR A 5 -13.09 -7.72 10.54
N GLU A 6 -13.07 -9.03 10.26
CA GLU A 6 -12.60 -9.57 8.99
C GLU A 6 -13.53 -9.14 7.85
N LEU A 7 -14.84 -9.27 8.05
CA LEU A 7 -15.82 -8.82 7.06
C LEU A 7 -15.69 -7.31 6.79
N SER A 8 -15.52 -6.51 7.85
CA SER A 8 -15.36 -5.06 7.70
C SER A 8 -14.10 -4.71 6.92
N LEU A 9 -12.97 -5.35 7.26
CA LEU A 9 -11.70 -5.17 6.58
C LEU A 9 -11.81 -5.51 5.10
N HIS A 10 -12.41 -6.66 4.77
CA HIS A 10 -12.59 -7.08 3.39
C HIS A 10 -13.50 -6.13 2.60
N LEU A 11 -14.66 -5.77 3.15
CA LEU A 11 -15.59 -4.86 2.47
C LEU A 11 -14.96 -3.50 2.18
N HIS A 12 -14.26 -2.90 3.14
CA HIS A 12 -13.60 -1.61 2.91
C HIS A 12 -12.49 -1.72 1.86
N ASN A 13 -11.69 -2.78 1.89
CA ASN A 13 -10.65 -3.00 0.89
C ASN A 13 -11.22 -3.18 -0.53
N TYR A 14 -12.25 -4.02 -0.69
CA TYR A 14 -12.89 -4.21 -2.00
C TYR A 14 -13.57 -2.93 -2.50
N TYR A 15 -14.21 -2.18 -1.60
CA TYR A 15 -14.81 -0.90 -1.96
C TYR A 15 -13.74 0.10 -2.41
N ALA A 16 -12.61 0.23 -1.72
CA ALA A 16 -11.52 1.10 -2.14
C ALA A 16 -10.95 0.70 -3.51
N GLU A 17 -10.78 -0.59 -3.78
CA GLU A 17 -10.31 -1.10 -5.08
C GLU A 17 -11.32 -0.81 -6.20
N ALA A 18 -12.61 -0.97 -5.95
CA ALA A 18 -13.66 -0.63 -6.91
C ALA A 18 -13.70 0.88 -7.21
N GLU A 19 -13.60 1.73 -6.19
CA GLU A 19 -13.55 3.18 -6.37
C GLU A 19 -12.29 3.61 -7.12
N HIS A 20 -11.15 2.96 -6.91
CA HIS A 20 -9.95 3.19 -7.72
C HIS A 20 -10.19 2.87 -9.20
N CYS A 21 -10.79 1.72 -9.51
CA CYS A 21 -11.13 1.35 -10.90
C CYS A 21 -12.10 2.34 -11.54
N ASN A 22 -12.99 2.96 -10.75
CA ASN A 22 -13.94 3.98 -11.20
C ASN A 22 -13.33 5.39 -11.29
N GLY A 23 -12.07 5.59 -10.90
CA GLY A 23 -11.43 6.91 -10.85
C GLY A 23 -11.86 7.80 -9.67
N ASN A 24 -12.58 7.25 -8.70
CA ASN A 24 -13.10 7.98 -7.53
C ASN A 24 -12.04 8.08 -6.42
N PHE A 25 -10.93 8.75 -6.72
CA PHE A 25 -9.72 8.75 -5.88
C PHE A 25 -9.92 9.36 -4.49
N ASP A 26 -10.83 10.32 -4.34
CA ASP A 26 -11.13 10.90 -3.02
C ASP A 26 -11.84 9.90 -2.10
N ARG A 27 -12.71 9.04 -2.65
CA ARG A 27 -13.32 7.94 -1.91
C ARG A 27 -12.31 6.85 -1.56
N VAL A 28 -11.35 6.57 -2.46
CA VAL A 28 -10.23 5.69 -2.13
C VAL A 28 -9.52 6.21 -0.88
N ARG A 29 -9.19 7.50 -0.84
CA ARG A 29 -8.53 8.14 0.32
C ARG A 29 -9.38 8.04 1.59
N GLU A 30 -10.66 8.37 1.54
CA GLU A 30 -11.58 8.27 2.69
C GLU A 30 -11.64 6.85 3.29
N VAL A 31 -11.85 5.86 2.43
CA VAL A 31 -12.03 4.47 2.85
C VAL A 31 -10.73 3.88 3.38
N THR A 32 -9.62 4.16 2.70
CA THR A 32 -8.31 3.69 3.13
C THR A 32 -7.87 4.34 4.43
N THR A 33 -8.18 5.62 4.69
CA THR A 33 -7.98 6.23 6.02
C THR A 33 -8.69 5.43 7.12
N THR A 34 -9.92 4.96 6.86
CA THR A 34 -10.65 4.11 7.81
C THR A 34 -9.93 2.78 8.04
N VAL A 35 -9.48 2.10 6.97
CA VAL A 35 -8.74 0.83 7.09
C VAL A 35 -7.44 1.03 7.87
N LEU A 36 -6.66 2.07 7.53
CA LEU A 36 -5.38 2.36 8.19
C LEU A 36 -5.57 2.66 9.70
N ALA A 37 -6.66 3.33 10.08
CA ALA A 37 -6.96 3.64 11.47
C ALA A 37 -7.53 2.47 12.28
N LYS A 38 -8.22 1.52 11.63
CA LYS A 38 -8.94 0.42 12.30
C LYS A 38 -8.21 -0.93 12.23
N ALA A 39 -7.24 -1.07 11.33
CA ALA A 39 -6.45 -2.29 11.19
C ALA A 39 -5.75 -2.65 12.51
N LYS A 40 -5.83 -3.93 12.91
CA LYS A 40 -5.26 -4.45 14.16
C LYS A 40 -3.76 -4.71 14.06
N ILE A 41 -3.30 -5.09 12.86
CA ILE A 41 -1.90 -5.36 12.55
C ILE A 41 -1.53 -4.69 11.23
N PHE A 42 -0.24 -4.44 11.04
CA PHE A 42 0.26 -3.79 9.82
C PHE A 42 -0.08 -4.57 8.55
N TYR A 43 -0.11 -5.92 8.61
CA TYR A 43 -0.46 -6.75 7.45
C TYR A 43 -1.85 -6.42 6.88
N ASP A 44 -2.81 -6.09 7.75
CA ASP A 44 -4.18 -5.74 7.36
C ASP A 44 -4.25 -4.37 6.63
N GLN A 45 -3.23 -3.52 6.81
CA GLN A 45 -3.11 -2.23 6.14
C GLN A 45 -2.56 -2.33 4.71
N LEU A 46 -1.92 -3.46 4.34
CA LEU A 46 -1.19 -3.57 3.07
C LEU A 46 -2.06 -3.31 1.85
N ARG A 47 -3.30 -3.84 1.83
CA ARG A 47 -4.23 -3.60 0.71
C ARG A 47 -4.60 -2.13 0.57
N ALA A 48 -4.81 -1.43 1.69
CA ALA A 48 -5.09 0.01 1.69
C ALA A 48 -3.90 0.82 1.15
N TYR A 49 -2.67 0.48 1.55
CA TYR A 49 -1.47 1.10 0.98
C TYR A 49 -1.33 0.81 -0.52
N PHE A 50 -1.57 -0.43 -0.97
CA PHE A 50 -1.45 -0.77 -2.38
C PHE A 50 -2.42 0.04 -3.26
N VAL A 51 -3.67 0.20 -2.85
CA VAL A 51 -4.63 0.98 -3.63
C VAL A 51 -4.32 2.49 -3.59
N LEU A 52 -3.78 3.02 -2.48
CA LEU A 52 -3.29 4.39 -2.41
C LEU A 52 -2.10 4.62 -3.36
N ILE A 53 -1.13 3.71 -3.38
CA ILE A 53 0.04 3.78 -4.29
C ILE A 53 -0.42 3.73 -5.76
N LYS A 54 -1.35 2.83 -6.10
CA LYS A 54 -1.94 2.77 -7.45
C LYS A 54 -2.68 4.05 -7.81
N THR A 55 -3.41 4.62 -6.85
CA THR A 55 -4.14 5.88 -7.03
C THR A 55 -3.19 7.04 -7.30
N LEU A 56 -2.10 7.17 -6.53
CA LEU A 56 -1.05 8.16 -6.79
C LEU A 56 -0.43 7.98 -8.18
N GLY A 57 -0.19 6.73 -8.60
CA GLY A 57 0.26 6.42 -9.97
C GLY A 57 -0.73 6.89 -11.04
N ALA A 58 -2.03 6.63 -10.86
CA ALA A 58 -3.08 7.07 -11.77
C ALA A 58 -3.23 8.60 -11.83
N GLU A 59 -2.93 9.30 -10.73
CA GLU A 59 -2.88 10.77 -10.65
C GLU A 59 -1.57 11.37 -11.19
N ASN A 60 -0.69 10.59 -11.81
CA ASN A 60 0.67 10.98 -12.23
C ASN A 60 1.59 11.46 -11.09
N LYS A 61 1.26 11.15 -9.83
CA LYS A 61 2.06 11.45 -8.64
C LYS A 61 3.04 10.32 -8.33
N VAL A 62 3.81 9.92 -9.34
CA VAL A 62 4.69 8.74 -9.28
C VAL A 62 5.75 8.86 -8.18
N HIS A 63 6.25 10.07 -7.91
CA HIS A 63 7.23 10.28 -6.84
C HIS A 63 6.63 10.00 -5.46
N GLU A 64 5.43 10.51 -5.19
CA GLU A 64 4.69 10.25 -3.94
C GLU A 64 4.35 8.76 -3.80
N ALA A 65 3.99 8.10 -4.91
CA ALA A 65 3.70 6.66 -4.92
C ALA A 65 4.92 5.84 -4.51
N VAL A 66 6.11 6.19 -5.03
CA VAL A 66 7.38 5.54 -4.66
C VAL A 66 7.72 5.81 -3.20
N GLU A 67 7.63 7.06 -2.75
CA GLU A 67 7.91 7.43 -1.35
C GLU A 67 7.01 6.66 -0.38
N MET A 68 5.71 6.56 -0.68
CA MET A 68 4.76 5.78 0.12
C MET A 68 5.09 4.29 0.13
N GLY A 69 5.40 3.69 -1.03
CA GLY A 69 5.81 2.30 -1.12
C GLY A 69 7.08 2.01 -0.32
N MET A 70 8.05 2.92 -0.33
CA MET A 70 9.30 2.78 0.43
C MET A 70 9.05 2.86 1.95
N LYS A 71 8.23 3.81 2.41
CA LYS A 71 7.82 3.89 3.82
C LYS A 71 7.12 2.61 4.25
N MET A 72 6.20 2.11 3.43
CA MET A 72 5.46 0.87 3.67
C MET A 72 6.40 -0.36 3.77
N LEU A 73 7.39 -0.47 2.88
CA LEU A 73 8.40 -1.55 2.94
C LEU A 73 9.29 -1.49 4.18
N ALA A 74 9.63 -0.29 4.65
CA ALA A 74 10.41 -0.13 5.89
C ALA A 74 9.67 -0.71 7.11
N TYR A 75 8.34 -0.57 7.16
CA TYR A 75 7.50 -1.19 8.19
C TYR A 75 7.41 -2.72 8.08
N CYS A 76 7.64 -3.31 6.89
CA CYS A 76 7.76 -4.76 6.70
C CYS A 76 9.10 -5.34 7.23
N GLY A 77 9.96 -4.53 7.87
CA GLY A 77 11.29 -4.96 8.32
C GLY A 77 12.29 -5.17 7.18
N LYS A 78 11.96 -4.71 5.97
CA LYS A 78 12.85 -4.72 4.81
C LYS A 78 13.41 -3.31 4.62
N SER A 79 14.65 -3.10 5.07
CA SER A 79 15.39 -1.89 4.76
C SER A 79 15.74 -1.90 3.26
N PHE A 80 15.16 -0.98 2.49
CA PHE A 80 15.54 -0.79 1.10
C PHE A 80 16.69 0.24 1.05
N PRO A 81 17.83 -0.06 0.40
CA PRO A 81 18.98 0.84 0.40
C PRO A 81 18.62 2.16 -0.28
N PHE A 82 18.74 3.28 0.46
CA PHE A 82 18.42 4.62 -0.01
C PHE A 82 19.49 5.19 -0.96
N GLU A 83 20.73 4.70 -0.88
CA GLU A 83 21.79 5.08 -1.80
C GLU A 83 21.77 4.21 -3.06
N LEU A 84 21.17 4.78 -4.11
CA LEU A 84 21.10 4.22 -5.46
C LEU A 84 22.44 4.34 -6.23
N SER A 85 23.58 4.18 -5.56
CA SER A 85 24.88 4.20 -6.23
C SER A 85 25.10 2.93 -7.06
N ASP A 86 24.42 1.84 -6.71
CA ASP A 86 24.53 0.56 -7.39
C ASP A 86 23.16 0.00 -7.82
N LYS A 87 22.92 0.02 -9.14
CA LYS A 87 21.70 -0.54 -9.76
C LYS A 87 21.56 -2.04 -9.54
N SER A 88 22.65 -2.76 -9.24
CA SER A 88 22.62 -4.19 -8.97
C SER A 88 21.99 -4.50 -7.60
N ALA A 89 22.23 -3.66 -6.59
CA ALA A 89 21.66 -3.79 -5.25
C ALA A 89 20.13 -3.67 -5.28
N ILE A 90 19.60 -2.69 -6.01
CA ILE A 90 18.16 -2.50 -6.23
C ILE A 90 17.53 -3.77 -6.80
N LYS A 91 18.16 -4.33 -7.85
CA LYS A 91 17.66 -5.52 -8.55
C LYS A 91 17.61 -6.73 -7.62
N MET A 92 18.60 -6.86 -6.73
CA MET A 92 18.67 -7.95 -5.75
C MET A 92 17.61 -7.80 -4.66
N THR A 93 17.41 -6.60 -4.10
CA THR A 93 16.36 -6.35 -3.11
C THR A 93 14.96 -6.62 -3.67
N PHE A 94 14.70 -6.29 -4.94
CA PHE A 94 13.42 -6.63 -5.59
C PHE A 94 13.18 -8.15 -5.70
N ILE A 95 14.23 -8.94 -5.98
CA ILE A 95 14.13 -10.39 -6.04
C ILE A 95 13.83 -10.96 -4.65
N GLU A 96 14.53 -10.51 -3.62
CA GLU A 96 14.30 -10.96 -2.24
C GLU A 96 12.87 -10.68 -1.76
N ILE A 97 12.35 -9.49 -2.07
CA ILE A 97 10.96 -9.14 -1.76
C ILE A 97 10.00 -10.06 -2.51
N LYS A 98 10.19 -10.26 -3.82
CA LYS A 98 9.33 -11.13 -4.64
C LYS A 98 9.33 -12.60 -4.22
N THR A 99 10.38 -13.04 -3.53
CA THR A 99 10.52 -14.43 -3.06
C THR A 99 9.96 -14.63 -1.64
N ALA A 100 9.73 -13.53 -0.91
CA ALA A 100 9.16 -13.54 0.45
C ALA A 100 7.62 -13.49 0.48
N PHE A 101 6.98 -13.27 -0.68
CA PHE A 101 5.54 -13.24 -0.89
C PHE A 101 5.16 -14.22 -2.01
#